data_AF-A0A951UMR3-F1
#
_entry.id   AF-A0A951UMR3-F1
#
_cell.length_a   1.000
_cell.length_b   1.000
_cell.length_c   1.000
_cell.angle_alpha   90.00
_cell.angle_beta   90.00
_cell.angle_gamma   90.00
#
_symmetry.space_group_name_H-M   'P 1'
#
loop_
_entity.id
_entity.type
_entity.pdbx_description
1 polymer ?
#
loop_
_entity_poly.entity_id
_entity_poly.type
_entity_poly.pdbx_seq_one_letter_code
_entity_poly.pdbx_strand_id
1 'polypeptide(L)'
;MNKFTSQQRQPNSAQRHNGSPSHWNLQGFIRNLSLVTTGSVALIALFLLAGVWRSGTSFFSDLYTLFDKPQPEPKVDLRSMVVQQVRNASELTTAVYTMETVVPTSRDRTLGGYVVGTTTLLYIAYGEVRAGVDLSALQPTDVQVNGDSITLRLPSPKILDSKIDVNRSKVYDYDRGFMGLGPDVAPELQDLAQRKTLEKIVESACTGGILNQASNRAKLVIGQLLNTAGYKNLTVEEQPLATCGSDASVSSPQPISPTDLPALEPLILPQTSPPSSENGLPQPPA
;
A
#
# COMPACT_ATOMS: atom_id res chain seq x y z
N MET A 1 59.22 30.86 -36.16
CA MET A 1 60.53 30.18 -36.03
C MET A 1 60.54 29.33 -34.76
N ASN A 2 60.64 28.01 -34.94
CA ASN A 2 61.31 26.95 -34.14
C ASN A 2 62.46 27.44 -33.21
N LYS A 3 62.96 26.78 -32.14
CA LYS A 3 62.68 25.59 -31.28
C LYS A 3 63.92 25.50 -30.33
N PHE A 4 63.78 24.98 -29.09
CA PHE A 4 64.83 24.42 -28.18
C PHE A 4 65.98 25.37 -27.71
N THR A 5 66.66 25.25 -26.54
CA THR A 5 67.18 24.08 -25.78
C THR A 5 67.76 24.52 -24.40
N SER A 6 67.73 23.61 -23.39
CA SER A 6 68.72 23.31 -22.29
C SER A 6 69.25 24.41 -21.33
N GLN A 7 69.06 24.35 -20.00
CA GLN A 7 69.64 23.45 -18.96
C GLN A 7 71.08 23.82 -18.51
N GLN A 8 71.31 24.23 -17.24
CA GLN A 8 72.47 23.80 -16.42
C GLN A 8 72.49 24.22 -14.93
N ARG A 9 72.68 23.19 -14.07
CA ARG A 9 73.49 23.03 -12.83
C ARG A 9 73.37 23.96 -11.59
N GLN A 10 73.00 23.30 -10.48
CA GLN A 10 73.40 23.52 -9.07
C GLN A 10 74.94 23.31 -8.86
N PRO A 11 75.66 23.74 -7.78
CA PRO A 11 75.40 23.35 -6.36
C PRO A 11 75.93 24.31 -5.22
N ASN A 12 75.86 23.82 -3.97
CA ASN A 12 76.58 24.25 -2.73
C ASN A 12 76.05 25.49 -1.98
N SER A 13 76.13 25.62 -0.65
CA SER A 13 76.50 24.75 0.48
C SER A 13 76.09 25.47 1.77
N ALA A 14 75.81 24.70 2.83
CA ALA A 14 75.41 25.15 4.16
C ALA A 14 76.35 26.17 4.83
N GLN A 15 75.81 27.08 5.65
CA GLN A 15 76.30 27.33 7.02
C GLN A 15 75.18 27.90 7.92
N ARG A 16 75.07 27.31 9.11
CA ARG A 16 74.18 27.67 10.22
C ARG A 16 74.69 28.92 10.94
N HIS A 17 73.80 29.83 11.33
CA HIS A 17 74.04 30.67 12.51
C HIS A 17 72.82 30.64 13.44
N ASN A 18 73.12 30.30 14.68
CA ASN A 18 72.24 30.09 15.81
C ASN A 18 71.92 31.45 16.45
N GLY A 19 70.64 31.79 16.60
CA GLY A 19 70.17 33.00 17.27
C GLY A 19 68.93 32.68 18.10
N SER A 20 69.11 32.70 19.42
CA SER A 20 68.10 32.44 20.45
C SER A 20 66.81 33.26 20.27
N PRO A 21 65.61 32.71 20.53
CA PRO A 21 64.37 33.46 20.45
C PRO A 21 64.30 34.50 21.57
N SER A 22 64.19 35.78 21.19
CA SER A 22 63.82 36.86 22.10
C SER A 22 62.38 36.63 22.57
N HIS A 23 62.19 36.56 23.88
CA HIS A 23 60.89 36.40 24.52
C HIS A 23 60.17 37.75 24.46
N TRP A 24 59.13 37.85 23.65
CA TRP A 24 58.34 39.06 23.57
C TRP A 24 57.38 39.04 24.76
N ASN A 25 57.50 40.03 25.64
CA ASN A 25 56.67 40.21 26.82
C ASN A 25 55.19 40.43 26.41
N LEU A 26 54.44 39.34 26.31
CA LEU A 26 53.00 39.33 25.99
C LEU A 26 52.14 39.98 27.09
N GLN A 27 52.69 40.14 28.29
CA GLN A 27 51.96 40.65 29.46
C GLN A 27 51.65 42.15 29.39
N GLY A 28 52.42 42.94 28.64
CA GLY A 28 52.16 44.38 28.44
C GLY A 28 51.13 44.66 27.34
N PHE A 29 51.06 43.82 26.31
CA PHE A 29 50.23 44.05 25.13
C PHE A 29 48.75 43.73 25.39
N ILE A 30 48.45 42.66 26.15
CA ILE A 30 47.06 42.26 26.43
C ILE A 30 46.39 43.22 27.44
N ARG A 31 47.16 43.88 28.32
CA ARG A 31 46.60 44.83 29.29
C ARG A 31 46.11 46.14 28.67
N ASN A 32 46.66 46.53 27.51
CA ASN A 32 46.16 47.68 26.74
C ASN A 32 45.08 47.31 25.72
N LEU A 33 44.93 46.02 25.36
CA LEU A 33 43.92 45.58 24.40
C LEU A 33 42.50 45.57 25.00
N SER A 34 42.36 45.33 26.31
CA SER A 34 41.06 45.41 27.00
C SER A 34 40.50 46.84 27.12
N LEU A 35 41.34 47.87 26.94
CA LEU A 35 40.89 49.27 26.91
C LEU A 35 40.45 49.73 25.50
N VAL A 36 40.93 49.05 24.45
CA VAL A 36 40.62 49.40 23.04
C VAL A 36 39.30 48.76 22.56
N THR A 37 38.94 47.59 23.08
CA THR A 37 37.66 46.93 22.75
C THR A 37 36.46 47.69 23.30
N THR A 38 36.53 48.20 24.53
CA THR A 38 35.46 49.00 25.15
C THR A 38 35.26 50.33 24.44
N GLY A 39 36.36 50.98 24.03
CA GLY A 39 36.31 52.22 23.24
C GLY A 39 35.67 52.03 21.87
N SER A 40 35.90 50.88 21.23
CA SER A 40 35.35 50.59 19.89
C SER A 40 33.85 50.30 19.94
N VAL A 41 33.39 49.55 20.95
CA VAL A 41 31.94 49.31 21.16
C VAL A 41 31.23 50.63 21.51
N ALA A 42 31.85 51.49 22.32
CA ALA A 42 31.30 52.80 22.64
C ALA A 42 31.22 53.72 21.41
N LEU A 43 32.23 53.71 20.52
CA LEU A 43 32.21 54.49 19.29
C LEU A 43 31.16 53.98 18.28
N ILE A 44 30.98 52.68 18.16
CA ILE A 44 29.93 52.09 17.31
C ILE A 44 28.55 52.45 17.87
N ALA A 45 28.34 52.31 19.18
CA ALA A 45 27.08 52.68 19.82
C ALA A 45 26.79 54.18 19.68
N LEU A 46 27.82 55.05 19.78
CA LEU A 46 27.68 56.49 19.62
C LEU A 46 27.44 56.90 18.16
N PHE A 47 28.05 56.20 17.19
CA PHE A 47 27.75 56.39 15.77
C PHE A 47 26.33 55.92 15.42
N LEU A 48 25.86 54.83 16.02
CA LEU A 48 24.48 54.37 15.87
C LEU A 48 23.49 55.36 16.52
N LEU A 49 23.77 55.85 17.73
CA LEU A 49 22.96 56.88 18.39
C LEU A 49 22.94 58.21 17.63
N ALA A 50 24.10 58.68 17.14
CA ALA A 50 24.21 59.89 16.34
C ALA A 50 23.55 59.73 14.96
N GLY A 51 23.65 58.53 14.37
CA GLY A 51 22.94 58.16 13.14
C GLY A 51 21.43 58.19 13.32
N VAL A 52 20.93 57.62 14.42
CA VAL A 52 19.50 57.64 14.79
C VAL A 52 19.01 59.07 15.09
N TRP A 53 19.84 59.94 15.68
CA TRP A 53 19.46 61.32 15.99
C TRP A 53 19.54 62.26 14.77
N ARG A 54 20.46 62.01 13.83
CA ARG A 54 20.66 62.86 12.63
C ARG A 54 19.87 62.39 11.41
N SER A 55 19.58 61.09 11.30
CA SER A 55 18.80 60.47 10.23
C SER A 55 17.52 59.90 10.83
N GLY A 56 16.63 60.77 11.30
CA GLY A 56 15.42 60.38 12.00
C GLY A 56 14.58 59.36 11.23
N THR A 57 14.05 58.36 11.96
CA THR A 57 13.02 57.36 11.58
C THR A 57 13.21 56.51 10.30
N SER A 58 13.99 56.95 9.31
CA SER A 58 14.12 56.32 7.98
C SER A 58 15.15 55.19 7.94
N PHE A 59 16.18 55.23 8.79
CA PHE A 59 17.15 54.13 8.89
C PHE A 59 16.50 52.84 9.46
N PHE A 60 15.55 53.00 10.39
CA PHE A 60 14.84 51.86 10.96
C PHE A 60 13.91 51.19 9.94
N SER A 61 13.27 51.95 9.05
CA SER A 61 12.42 51.38 7.99
C SER A 61 13.23 50.53 7.00
N ASP A 62 14.45 50.95 6.64
CA ASP A 62 15.32 50.18 5.74
C ASP A 62 15.89 48.91 6.39
N LEU A 63 16.02 48.88 7.73
CA LEU A 63 16.44 47.67 8.43
C LEU A 63 15.29 46.64 8.56
N TYR A 64 14.04 47.10 8.67
CA TYR A 64 12.87 46.21 8.71
C TYR A 64 12.60 45.53 7.36
N THR A 65 12.85 46.19 6.22
CA THR A 65 12.65 45.60 4.88
C THR A 65 13.62 44.46 4.56
N LEU A 66 14.75 44.33 5.28
CA LEU A 66 15.65 43.18 5.20
C LEU A 66 15.16 41.96 5.98
N PHE A 67 14.32 42.17 7.00
CA PHE A 67 13.68 41.11 7.78
C PHE A 67 12.28 40.74 7.25
N ASP A 68 11.62 41.67 6.57
CA ASP A 68 10.39 41.43 5.79
C ASP A 68 10.73 40.97 4.36
N LYS A 69 11.28 39.75 4.24
CA LYS A 69 11.08 39.03 2.98
C LYS A 69 9.59 38.68 2.92
N PRO A 70 8.83 39.13 1.91
CA PRO A 70 7.46 38.67 1.73
C PRO A 70 7.52 37.14 1.69
N GLN A 71 6.95 36.52 2.72
CA GLN A 71 6.81 35.08 2.77
C GLN A 71 6.11 34.67 1.48
N PRO A 72 6.65 33.70 0.71
CA PRO A 72 6.01 33.28 -0.52
C PRO A 72 4.56 32.98 -0.20
N GLU A 73 3.65 33.65 -0.89
CA GLU A 73 2.21 33.50 -0.68
C GLU A 73 1.91 32.02 -0.51
N PRO A 74 1.17 31.61 0.54
CA PRO A 74 0.77 30.23 0.68
C PRO A 74 -0.07 29.89 -0.56
N LYS A 75 0.59 29.27 -1.54
CA LYS A 75 -0.08 28.61 -2.65
C LYS A 75 -0.85 27.48 -1.99
N VAL A 76 -2.09 27.77 -1.63
CA VAL A 76 -3.10 26.76 -1.34
C VAL A 76 -3.07 25.88 -2.57
N ASP A 77 -2.48 24.70 -2.43
CA ASP A 77 -2.41 23.75 -3.51
C ASP A 77 -3.84 23.24 -3.68
N LEU A 78 -4.63 23.94 -4.49
CA LEU A 78 -6.01 23.62 -4.78
C LEU A 78 -6.14 22.17 -5.26
N ARG A 79 -5.07 21.62 -5.87
CA ARG A 79 -4.98 20.22 -6.25
C ARG A 79 -5.01 19.31 -5.05
N SER A 80 -4.26 19.62 -4.00
CA SER A 80 -4.26 18.85 -2.75
C SER A 80 -5.64 18.85 -2.06
N MET A 81 -6.37 19.99 -2.10
CA MET A 81 -7.73 20.08 -1.57
C MET A 81 -8.73 19.28 -2.41
N VAL A 82 -8.64 19.37 -3.73
CA VAL A 82 -9.48 18.60 -4.66
C VAL A 82 -9.21 17.09 -4.51
N VAL A 83 -7.95 16.67 -4.43
CA VAL A 83 -7.57 15.26 -4.21
C VAL A 83 -8.14 14.75 -2.88
N GLN A 84 -8.05 15.54 -1.80
CA GLN A 84 -8.59 15.13 -0.50
C GLN A 84 -10.12 15.01 -0.53
N GLN A 85 -10.81 15.93 -1.19
CA GLN A 85 -12.27 15.88 -1.36
C GLN A 85 -12.69 14.65 -2.17
N VAL A 86 -11.96 14.36 -3.26
CA VAL A 86 -12.22 13.22 -4.15
C VAL A 86 -11.95 11.89 -3.43
N ARG A 87 -10.89 11.79 -2.62
CA ARG A 87 -10.59 10.58 -1.82
C ARG A 87 -11.70 10.22 -0.84
N ASN A 88 -12.37 11.21 -0.26
CA ASN A 88 -13.52 10.98 0.63
C ASN A 88 -14.75 10.39 -0.09
N ALA A 89 -14.81 10.48 -1.43
CA ALA A 89 -15.89 9.94 -2.24
C ALA A 89 -15.63 8.51 -2.76
N SER A 90 -14.50 7.88 -2.40
CA SER A 90 -14.07 6.57 -2.95
C SER A 90 -15.14 5.48 -2.81
N GLU A 91 -15.82 5.40 -1.65
CA GLU A 91 -16.88 4.40 -1.44
C GLU A 91 -18.07 4.59 -2.40
N LEU A 92 -18.42 5.85 -2.70
CA LEU A 92 -19.55 6.22 -3.55
C LEU A 92 -19.33 5.85 -5.03
N THR A 93 -18.08 5.63 -5.44
CA THR A 93 -17.72 5.22 -6.80
C THR A 93 -17.88 3.72 -7.06
N THR A 94 -18.28 2.95 -6.04
CA THR A 94 -18.36 1.49 -6.12
C THR A 94 -19.61 1.02 -6.87
N ALA A 95 -19.44 0.18 -7.89
CA ALA A 95 -20.48 -0.66 -8.47
C ALA A 95 -20.57 -1.99 -7.71
N VAL A 96 -21.80 -2.47 -7.53
CA VAL A 96 -22.08 -3.73 -6.81
C VAL A 96 -22.85 -4.64 -7.75
N TYR A 97 -22.36 -5.86 -7.92
CA TYR A 97 -23.02 -6.92 -8.66
C TYR A 97 -23.37 -8.05 -7.71
N THR A 98 -24.62 -8.52 -7.75
CA THR A 98 -25.11 -9.58 -6.88
C THR A 98 -25.78 -10.67 -7.70
N MET A 99 -25.63 -11.93 -7.27
CA MET A 99 -26.38 -13.03 -7.85
C MET A 99 -26.70 -14.11 -6.81
N GLU A 100 -27.71 -14.89 -7.13
CA GLU A 100 -28.05 -16.13 -6.44
C GLU A 100 -27.85 -17.29 -7.42
N THR A 101 -27.19 -18.36 -6.98
CA THR A 101 -26.93 -19.54 -7.81
C THR A 101 -27.00 -20.82 -6.99
N VAL A 102 -27.37 -21.92 -7.64
CA VAL A 102 -27.40 -23.25 -7.04
C VAL A 102 -26.14 -24.00 -7.48
N VAL A 103 -25.30 -24.37 -6.53
CA VAL A 103 -24.03 -25.06 -6.78
C VAL A 103 -24.09 -26.48 -6.25
N PRO A 104 -24.23 -27.48 -7.14
CA PRO A 104 -24.11 -28.88 -6.76
C PRO A 104 -22.63 -29.25 -6.58
N THR A 105 -22.32 -29.92 -5.47
CA THR A 105 -21.02 -30.55 -5.23
C THR A 105 -21.22 -32.02 -4.86
N SER A 106 -20.28 -32.87 -5.23
CA SER A 106 -20.35 -34.29 -4.93
C SER A 106 -18.98 -34.89 -4.66
N ARG A 107 -18.96 -36.00 -3.93
CA ARG A 107 -17.77 -36.79 -3.65
C ARG A 107 -18.11 -38.28 -3.68
N ASP A 108 -17.36 -39.02 -4.48
CA ASP A 108 -17.48 -40.46 -4.57
C ASP A 108 -16.61 -41.15 -3.51
N ARG A 109 -17.14 -42.26 -2.98
CA ARG A 109 -16.38 -43.24 -2.21
C ARG A 109 -16.06 -44.41 -3.11
N THR A 110 -14.78 -44.69 -3.28
CA THR A 110 -14.28 -45.81 -4.07
C THR A 110 -13.73 -46.91 -3.17
N LEU A 111 -13.99 -48.17 -3.53
CA LEU A 111 -13.42 -49.36 -2.90
C LEU A 111 -13.02 -50.35 -3.98
N GLY A 112 -11.74 -50.74 -4.02
CA GLY A 112 -11.23 -51.68 -5.04
C GLY A 112 -11.42 -51.21 -6.49
N GLY A 113 -11.47 -49.89 -6.73
CA GLY A 113 -11.68 -49.29 -8.06
C GLY A 113 -13.15 -49.08 -8.46
N TYR A 114 -14.11 -49.50 -7.63
CA TYR A 114 -15.54 -49.30 -7.89
C TYR A 114 -16.13 -48.22 -6.98
N VAL A 115 -17.02 -47.39 -7.51
CA VAL A 115 -17.78 -46.41 -6.71
C VAL A 115 -18.85 -47.16 -5.91
N VAL A 116 -18.71 -47.15 -4.59
CA VAL A 116 -19.63 -47.84 -3.67
C VAL A 116 -20.67 -46.91 -3.05
N GLY A 117 -20.49 -45.60 -3.22
CA GLY A 117 -21.45 -44.58 -2.79
C GLY A 117 -21.00 -43.19 -3.21
N THR A 118 -21.95 -42.29 -3.41
CA THR A 118 -21.72 -40.89 -3.75
C THR A 118 -22.46 -40.02 -2.76
N THR A 119 -21.76 -39.04 -2.21
CA THR A 119 -22.38 -37.98 -1.41
C THR A 119 -22.54 -36.74 -2.27
N THR A 120 -23.73 -36.16 -2.29
CA THR A 120 -24.08 -34.94 -3.02
C THR A 120 -24.56 -33.88 -2.04
N LEU A 121 -24.13 -32.64 -2.25
CA LEU A 121 -24.55 -31.47 -1.50
C LEU A 121 -25.06 -30.42 -2.49
N LEU A 122 -26.28 -29.92 -2.26
CA LEU A 122 -26.86 -28.82 -3.02
C LEU A 122 -26.77 -27.55 -2.20
N TYR A 123 -25.95 -26.59 -2.66
CA TYR A 123 -25.75 -25.32 -1.98
C TYR A 123 -26.45 -24.20 -2.74
N ILE A 124 -27.35 -23.46 -2.09
CA ILE A 124 -27.90 -22.21 -2.61
C ILE A 124 -26.99 -21.09 -2.11
N ALA A 125 -26.28 -20.45 -3.03
CA ALA A 125 -25.27 -19.46 -2.73
C ALA A 125 -25.70 -18.08 -3.21
N TYR A 126 -25.60 -17.09 -2.33
CA TYR A 126 -25.74 -15.69 -2.67
C TYR A 126 -24.40 -15.00 -2.58
N GLY A 127 -23.93 -14.46 -3.71
CA GLY A 127 -22.66 -13.75 -3.79
C GLY A 127 -22.83 -12.29 -4.13
N GLU A 128 -21.83 -11.50 -3.76
CA GLU A 128 -21.66 -10.11 -4.13
C GLU A 128 -20.23 -9.85 -4.60
N VAL A 129 -20.08 -9.10 -5.69
CA VAL A 129 -18.80 -8.57 -6.19
C VAL A 129 -18.89 -7.05 -6.22
N ARG A 130 -17.88 -6.39 -5.66
CA ARG A 130 -17.75 -4.93 -5.63
C ARG A 130 -16.59 -4.50 -6.51
N ALA A 131 -16.83 -3.56 -7.40
CA ALA A 131 -15.79 -2.94 -8.22
C ALA A 131 -15.82 -1.42 -8.07
N GLY A 132 -14.67 -0.77 -8.10
CA GLY A 132 -14.57 0.67 -7.89
C GLY A 132 -13.26 1.23 -8.42
N VAL A 133 -13.16 2.55 -8.39
CA VAL A 133 -11.93 3.27 -8.71
C VAL A 133 -11.24 3.63 -7.41
N ASP A 134 -9.97 3.25 -7.29
CA ASP A 134 -9.17 3.57 -6.11
C ASP A 134 -8.60 4.98 -6.22
N LEU A 135 -9.29 5.94 -5.62
CA LEU A 135 -8.93 7.36 -5.67
C LEU A 135 -7.77 7.70 -4.72
N SER A 136 -7.33 6.77 -3.87
CA SER A 136 -6.11 6.95 -3.08
C SER A 136 -4.86 7.00 -3.98
N ALA A 137 -4.92 6.30 -5.11
CA ALA A 137 -3.86 6.29 -6.12
C ALA A 137 -3.82 7.55 -6.99
N LEU A 138 -4.82 8.45 -6.89
CA LEU A 138 -4.79 9.72 -7.61
C LEU A 138 -3.65 10.60 -7.11
N GLN A 139 -2.86 11.10 -8.07
CA GLN A 139 -1.79 12.05 -7.82
C GLN A 139 -2.21 13.46 -8.27
N PRO A 140 -1.63 14.53 -7.69
CA PRO A 140 -1.87 15.89 -8.15
C PRO A 140 -1.52 16.14 -9.62
N THR A 141 -0.70 15.28 -10.23
CA THR A 141 -0.35 15.29 -11.66
C THR A 141 -1.50 14.85 -12.55
N ASP A 142 -2.45 14.07 -12.03
CA ASP A 142 -3.63 13.59 -12.77
C ASP A 142 -4.74 14.64 -12.83
N VAL A 143 -4.54 15.78 -12.16
CA VAL A 143 -5.44 16.92 -12.11
C VAL A 143 -4.81 18.12 -12.80
N GLN A 144 -5.36 18.52 -13.94
CA GLN A 144 -4.97 19.75 -14.62
C GLN A 144 -6.06 20.80 -14.41
N VAL A 145 -5.69 21.93 -13.82
CA VAL A 145 -6.58 23.06 -13.57
C VAL A 145 -6.19 24.20 -14.50
N ASN A 146 -7.09 24.58 -15.40
CA ASN A 146 -6.92 25.66 -16.37
C ASN A 146 -8.04 26.68 -16.17
N GLY A 147 -7.85 27.62 -15.24
CA GLY A 147 -8.88 28.59 -14.87
C GLY A 147 -10.13 27.92 -14.29
N ASP A 148 -11.26 28.06 -14.98
CA ASP A 148 -12.56 27.46 -14.60
C ASP A 148 -12.76 26.02 -15.10
N SER A 149 -11.79 25.48 -15.84
CA SER A 149 -11.85 24.13 -16.42
C SER A 149 -10.89 23.17 -15.70
N ILE A 150 -11.40 22.00 -15.32
CA ILE A 150 -10.60 20.91 -14.75
C ILE A 150 -10.62 19.70 -15.70
N THR A 151 -9.43 19.22 -16.04
CA THR A 151 -9.25 17.89 -16.63
C THR A 151 -8.76 16.93 -15.55
N LEU A 152 -9.53 15.88 -15.30
CA LEU A 152 -9.19 14.83 -14.34
C LEU A 152 -9.02 13.51 -15.06
N ARG A 153 -7.87 12.88 -14.88
CA ARG A 153 -7.62 11.53 -15.37
C ARG A 153 -7.90 10.53 -14.25
N LEU A 154 -8.92 9.69 -14.43
CA LEU A 154 -9.27 8.69 -13.43
C LEU A 154 -8.41 7.43 -13.57
N PRO A 155 -8.01 6.80 -12.45
CA PRO A 155 -7.41 5.47 -12.46
C PRO A 155 -8.38 4.44 -13.04
N SER A 156 -7.84 3.37 -13.62
CA SER A 156 -8.66 2.26 -14.11
C SER A 156 -9.44 1.59 -12.95
N PRO A 157 -10.73 1.26 -13.16
CA PRO A 157 -11.52 0.54 -12.16
C PRO A 157 -11.01 -0.88 -11.95
N LYS A 158 -11.09 -1.38 -10.72
CA LYS A 158 -10.71 -2.74 -10.34
C LYS A 158 -11.77 -3.40 -9.45
N ILE A 159 -11.75 -4.72 -9.38
CA ILE A 159 -12.53 -5.45 -8.38
C ILE A 159 -11.90 -5.17 -7.01
N LEU A 160 -12.71 -4.69 -6.08
CA LEU A 160 -12.30 -4.36 -4.72
C LEU A 160 -12.49 -5.53 -3.77
N ASP A 161 -13.60 -6.26 -3.93
CA ASP A 161 -13.98 -7.35 -3.04
C ASP A 161 -14.94 -8.32 -3.74
N SER A 162 -14.92 -9.59 -3.31
CA SER A 162 -15.86 -10.63 -3.73
C SER A 162 -16.16 -11.54 -2.54
N LYS A 163 -17.42 -11.65 -2.17
CA LYS A 163 -17.83 -12.37 -0.95
C LYS A 163 -19.15 -13.11 -1.14
N ILE A 164 -19.38 -14.09 -0.26
CA ILE A 164 -20.64 -14.81 -0.13
C ILE A 164 -21.39 -14.25 1.08
N ASP A 165 -22.68 -14.01 0.92
CA ASP A 165 -23.55 -13.68 2.05
C ASP A 165 -23.96 -14.98 2.75
N VAL A 166 -23.30 -15.26 3.87
CA VAL A 166 -23.55 -16.45 4.69
C VAL A 166 -24.94 -16.48 5.31
N ASN A 167 -25.61 -15.34 5.47
CA ASN A 167 -26.96 -15.29 6.04
C ASN A 167 -28.03 -15.65 5.01
N ARG A 168 -27.74 -15.38 3.74
CA ARG A 168 -28.65 -15.68 2.61
C ARG A 168 -28.33 -17.01 1.94
N SER A 169 -27.11 -17.49 2.09
CA SER A 169 -26.66 -18.76 1.52
C SER A 169 -26.96 -19.91 2.48
N LYS A 170 -27.34 -21.07 1.94
CA LYS A 170 -27.70 -22.24 2.75
C LYS A 170 -27.45 -23.54 2.02
N VAL A 171 -27.17 -24.59 2.79
CA VAL A 171 -27.26 -25.97 2.29
C VAL A 171 -28.73 -26.29 2.12
N TYR A 172 -29.14 -26.58 0.89
CA TYR A 172 -30.50 -26.94 0.55
C TYR A 172 -30.74 -28.44 0.75
N ASP A 173 -29.80 -29.26 0.30
CA ASP A 173 -29.90 -30.71 0.39
C ASP A 173 -28.52 -31.35 0.61
N TYR A 174 -28.51 -32.46 1.34
CA TYR A 174 -27.32 -33.26 1.62
C TYR A 174 -27.69 -34.74 1.61
N ASP A 175 -27.27 -35.44 0.57
CA ASP A 175 -27.60 -36.84 0.33
C ASP A 175 -26.32 -37.67 0.30
N ARG A 176 -26.25 -38.72 1.14
CA ARG A 176 -25.13 -39.69 1.17
C ARG A 176 -25.38 -40.90 0.27
N GLY A 177 -26.40 -40.85 -0.56
CA GLY A 177 -26.78 -41.92 -1.48
C GLY A 177 -27.41 -43.12 -0.80
N PHE A 178 -27.57 -44.21 -1.56
CA PHE A 178 -28.24 -45.44 -1.12
C PHE A 178 -27.65 -46.00 0.18
N MET A 179 -28.51 -46.28 1.16
CA MET A 179 -28.14 -46.76 2.51
C MET A 179 -27.09 -45.90 3.24
N GLY A 180 -26.86 -44.65 2.82
CA GLY A 180 -25.84 -43.78 3.40
C GLY A 180 -24.40 -44.29 3.22
N LEU A 181 -24.14 -45.03 2.13
CA LEU A 181 -22.81 -45.59 1.84
C LEU A 181 -21.78 -44.52 1.42
N GLY A 182 -22.25 -43.34 1.00
CA GLY A 182 -21.43 -42.19 0.66
C GLY A 182 -20.61 -41.66 1.85
N PRO A 183 -19.49 -40.98 1.58
CA PRO A 183 -18.63 -40.44 2.63
C PRO A 183 -19.30 -39.26 3.36
N ASP A 184 -19.10 -39.14 4.67
CA ASP A 184 -19.56 -37.98 5.45
C ASP A 184 -18.54 -36.84 5.34
N VAL A 185 -18.79 -35.93 4.39
CA VAL A 185 -17.88 -34.85 3.97
C VAL A 185 -18.63 -33.54 3.70
N ALA A 186 -19.67 -33.27 4.50
CA ALA A 186 -20.50 -32.08 4.32
C ALA A 186 -19.70 -30.76 4.36
N PRO A 187 -18.77 -30.53 5.31
CA PRO A 187 -17.97 -29.30 5.35
C PRO A 187 -17.13 -29.08 4.09
N GLU A 188 -16.47 -30.13 3.60
CA GLU A 188 -15.60 -30.04 2.43
C GLU A 188 -16.39 -29.78 1.14
N LEU A 189 -17.57 -30.38 1.02
CA LEU A 189 -18.47 -30.16 -0.11
C LEU A 189 -19.06 -28.75 -0.10
N GLN A 190 -19.36 -28.20 1.07
CA GLN A 190 -19.80 -26.82 1.22
C GLN A 190 -18.69 -25.84 0.86
N ASP A 191 -17.47 -26.03 1.38
CA ASP A 191 -16.31 -25.20 1.05
C ASP A 191 -15.99 -25.22 -0.46
N LEU A 192 -16.13 -26.38 -1.09
CA LEU A 192 -16.00 -26.51 -2.54
C LEU A 192 -17.09 -25.73 -3.28
N ALA A 193 -18.34 -25.79 -2.81
CA ALA A 193 -19.46 -25.07 -3.42
C ALA A 193 -19.27 -23.55 -3.30
N GLN A 194 -18.77 -23.08 -2.15
CA GLN A 194 -18.46 -21.68 -1.91
C GLN A 194 -17.35 -21.17 -2.85
N ARG A 195 -16.24 -21.91 -2.98
CA ARG A 195 -15.16 -21.54 -3.91
C ARG A 195 -15.64 -21.45 -5.36
N LYS A 196 -16.37 -22.47 -5.83
CA LYS A 196 -16.97 -22.47 -7.18
C LYS A 196 -17.94 -21.30 -7.38
N THR A 197 -18.68 -20.92 -6.33
CA THR A 197 -19.56 -19.75 -6.38
C THR A 197 -18.76 -18.47 -6.59
N LEU A 198 -17.69 -18.26 -5.82
CA LEU A 198 -16.84 -17.06 -5.91
C LEU A 198 -16.21 -16.91 -7.30
N GLU A 199 -15.70 -18.00 -7.87
CA GLU A 199 -15.19 -18.00 -9.24
C GLU A 199 -16.29 -17.61 -10.24
N LYS A 200 -17.46 -18.24 -10.12
CA LYS A 200 -18.55 -18.04 -11.06
C LYS A 200 -19.14 -16.64 -11.01
N ILE A 201 -19.29 -16.07 -9.81
CA ILE A 201 -19.82 -14.71 -9.66
C ILE A 201 -18.86 -13.67 -10.20
N VAL A 202 -17.54 -13.83 -9.98
CA VAL A 202 -16.54 -12.90 -10.52
C VAL A 202 -16.56 -12.92 -12.04
N GLU A 203 -16.57 -14.12 -12.66
CA GLU A 203 -16.70 -14.28 -14.11
C GLU A 203 -17.96 -13.59 -14.65
N SER A 204 -19.09 -13.79 -13.96
CA SER A 204 -20.38 -13.23 -14.37
C SER A 204 -20.48 -11.71 -14.15
N ALA A 205 -19.86 -11.18 -13.10
CA ALA A 205 -19.75 -9.74 -12.86
C ALA A 205 -18.88 -9.08 -13.93
N CYS A 206 -17.80 -9.74 -14.33
CA CYS A 206 -16.91 -9.29 -15.39
C CYS A 206 -17.60 -9.25 -16.76
N THR A 207 -18.26 -10.33 -17.15
CA THR A 207 -19.06 -10.39 -18.40
C THR A 207 -20.25 -9.42 -18.35
N GLY A 208 -20.83 -9.19 -17.16
CA GLY A 208 -21.85 -8.18 -16.90
C GLY A 208 -21.34 -6.73 -16.92
N GLY A 209 -20.04 -6.51 -17.18
CA GLY A 209 -19.46 -5.18 -17.34
C GLY A 209 -19.37 -4.38 -16.05
N ILE A 210 -19.17 -5.02 -14.89
CA ILE A 210 -19.09 -4.34 -13.59
C ILE A 210 -18.02 -3.23 -13.55
N LEU A 211 -16.89 -3.42 -14.25
CA LEU A 211 -15.83 -2.42 -14.34
C LEU A 211 -16.28 -1.16 -15.09
N ASN A 212 -17.06 -1.31 -16.16
CA ASN A 212 -17.65 -0.18 -16.87
C ASN A 212 -18.65 0.57 -15.98
N GLN A 213 -19.47 -0.18 -15.23
CA GLN A 213 -20.41 0.42 -14.29
C GLN A 213 -19.69 1.20 -13.18
N ALA A 214 -18.59 0.66 -12.66
CA ALA A 214 -17.74 1.35 -11.69
C ALA A 214 -17.14 2.64 -12.26
N SER A 215 -16.62 2.60 -13.48
CA SER A 215 -16.09 3.78 -14.17
C SER A 215 -17.14 4.87 -14.34
N ASN A 216 -18.34 4.50 -14.81
CA ASN A 216 -19.45 5.42 -15.00
C ASN A 216 -19.93 6.03 -13.67
N ARG A 217 -20.01 5.23 -12.60
CA ARG A 217 -20.33 5.74 -11.26
C ARG A 217 -19.26 6.70 -10.76
N ALA A 218 -17.98 6.38 -10.92
CA ALA A 218 -16.88 7.25 -10.55
C ALA A 218 -16.96 8.61 -11.26
N LYS A 219 -17.20 8.62 -12.57
CA LYS A 219 -17.44 9.85 -13.35
C LYS A 219 -18.58 10.68 -12.80
N LEU A 220 -19.73 10.07 -12.52
CA LEU A 220 -20.92 10.77 -12.03
C LEU A 220 -20.67 11.40 -10.66
N VAL A 221 -20.15 10.62 -9.71
CA VAL A 221 -19.90 11.07 -8.33
C VAL A 221 -18.87 12.19 -8.31
N ILE A 222 -17.75 12.02 -9.02
CA ILE A 222 -16.67 13.01 -9.04
C ILE A 222 -17.11 14.25 -9.79
N GLY A 223 -17.85 14.09 -10.89
CA GLY A 223 -18.45 15.21 -11.63
C GLY A 223 -19.38 16.04 -10.74
N GLN A 224 -20.27 15.41 -9.97
CA GLN A 224 -21.15 16.09 -9.03
C GLN A 224 -20.38 16.80 -7.90
N LEU A 225 -19.36 16.14 -7.36
CA LEU A 225 -18.53 16.70 -6.30
C LEU A 225 -17.78 17.96 -6.76
N LEU A 226 -17.15 17.92 -7.93
CA LEU A 226 -16.38 19.04 -8.48
C LEU A 226 -17.30 20.19 -8.93
N ASN A 227 -18.49 19.87 -9.46
CA ASN A 227 -19.49 20.88 -9.77
C ASN A 227 -19.96 21.62 -8.50
N THR A 228 -20.19 20.88 -7.41
CA THR A 228 -20.54 21.47 -6.10
C THR A 228 -19.41 22.32 -5.53
N ALA A 229 -18.15 21.98 -5.83
CA ALA A 229 -16.98 22.77 -5.44
C ALA A 229 -16.77 24.04 -6.28
N GLY A 230 -17.59 24.29 -7.32
CA GLY A 230 -17.58 25.54 -8.10
C GLY A 230 -16.93 25.45 -9.48
N TYR A 231 -16.50 24.28 -9.92
CA TYR A 231 -15.89 24.09 -11.24
C TYR A 231 -16.96 23.77 -12.30
N LYS A 232 -17.08 24.61 -13.34
CA LYS A 232 -18.18 24.53 -14.32
C LYS A 232 -17.89 23.68 -15.56
N ASN A 233 -16.61 23.52 -15.92
CA ASN A 233 -16.19 22.72 -17.09
C ASN A 233 -15.31 21.56 -16.63
N LEU A 234 -15.87 20.36 -16.70
CA LEU A 234 -15.21 19.13 -16.24
C LEU A 234 -15.04 18.17 -17.41
N THR A 235 -13.79 17.83 -17.72
CA THR A 235 -13.46 16.78 -18.68
C THR A 235 -12.83 15.63 -17.93
N VAL A 236 -13.53 14.50 -17.86
CA VAL A 236 -13.03 13.29 -17.20
C VAL A 236 -12.50 12.34 -18.25
N GLU A 237 -11.19 12.13 -18.26
CA GLU A 237 -10.52 11.18 -19.15
C GLU A 237 -10.42 9.81 -18.47
N GLU A 238 -10.91 8.78 -19.17
CA GLU A 238 -10.77 7.39 -18.74
C GLU A 238 -9.45 6.81 -19.22
N GLN A 239 -8.78 6.10 -18.32
CA GLN A 239 -7.73 5.17 -18.71
C GLN A 239 -8.36 3.88 -19.27
N PRO A 240 -7.65 3.16 -20.14
CA PRO A 240 -8.13 1.87 -20.63
C PRO A 240 -8.51 0.96 -19.46
N LEU A 241 -9.66 0.30 -19.60
CA LEU A 241 -10.21 -0.58 -18.58
C LEU A 241 -9.18 -1.67 -18.25
N ALA A 242 -8.95 -1.90 -16.95
CA ALA A 242 -8.18 -3.06 -16.53
C ALA A 242 -8.89 -4.33 -17.02
N THR A 243 -8.12 -5.33 -17.46
CA THR A 243 -8.70 -6.61 -17.83
C THR A 243 -9.23 -7.29 -16.57
N CYS A 244 -10.46 -7.80 -16.68
CA CYS A 244 -11.09 -8.56 -15.62
C CYS A 244 -10.30 -9.86 -15.42
N GLY A 245 -9.34 -9.86 -14.49
CA GLY A 245 -8.55 -11.04 -14.11
C GLY A 245 -7.02 -10.94 -14.26
N SER A 246 -6.42 -9.78 -14.58
CA SER A 246 -4.94 -9.70 -14.64
C SER A 246 -4.27 -9.53 -13.27
N ASP A 247 -4.95 -8.93 -12.29
CA ASP A 247 -4.29 -8.47 -11.05
C ASP A 247 -4.98 -8.94 -9.75
N ALA A 248 -6.07 -9.69 -9.86
CA ALA A 248 -6.54 -10.45 -8.72
C ALA A 248 -5.61 -11.65 -8.59
N SER A 249 -4.86 -11.71 -7.50
CA SER A 249 -4.18 -12.90 -6.99
C SER A 249 -5.18 -14.02 -6.73
N VAL A 250 -5.78 -14.55 -7.79
CA VAL A 250 -6.17 -15.93 -7.89
C VAL A 250 -4.82 -16.64 -7.97
N SER A 251 -4.27 -16.98 -6.81
CA SER A 251 -3.45 -18.18 -6.76
C SER A 251 -4.39 -19.28 -7.24
N SER A 252 -4.35 -19.59 -8.53
CA SER A 252 -5.03 -20.73 -9.09
C SER A 252 -4.69 -21.91 -8.18
N PRO A 253 -5.63 -22.52 -7.46
CA PRO A 253 -5.42 -23.90 -7.10
C PRO A 253 -5.32 -24.60 -8.46
N GLN A 254 -4.16 -25.19 -8.74
CA GLN A 254 -4.01 -26.01 -9.93
C GLN A 254 -5.22 -26.95 -10.03
N PRO A 255 -5.67 -27.31 -11.25
CA PRO A 255 -6.61 -28.39 -11.39
C PRO A 255 -6.00 -29.59 -10.67
N ILE A 256 -6.57 -30.00 -9.54
CA ILE A 256 -6.19 -31.24 -8.90
C ILE A 256 -6.59 -32.34 -9.88
N SER A 257 -5.60 -32.75 -10.66
CA SER A 257 -5.68 -33.96 -11.47
C SER A 257 -6.04 -35.12 -10.53
N PRO A 258 -6.92 -36.05 -10.91
CA PRO A 258 -7.32 -37.18 -10.07
C PRO A 258 -6.17 -38.10 -9.62
N THR A 259 -4.93 -37.81 -10.04
CA THR A 259 -3.74 -38.66 -9.90
C THR A 259 -2.93 -38.39 -8.62
N ASP A 260 -3.15 -37.27 -7.91
CA ASP A 260 -2.34 -36.92 -6.71
C ASP A 260 -2.98 -37.36 -5.37
N LEU A 261 -3.62 -38.54 -5.34
CA LEU A 261 -3.85 -39.23 -4.07
C LEU A 261 -2.57 -40.00 -3.71
N PRO A 262 -1.98 -39.80 -2.52
CA PRO A 262 -0.88 -40.66 -2.08
C PRO A 262 -1.41 -42.09 -2.03
N ALA A 263 -0.70 -43.00 -2.69
CA ALA A 263 -0.98 -44.43 -2.61
C ALA A 263 -0.99 -44.83 -1.13
N LEU A 264 -2.14 -45.31 -0.65
CA LEU A 264 -2.26 -45.88 0.69
C LEU A 264 -1.30 -47.07 0.79
N GLU A 265 -0.25 -46.91 1.60
CA GLU A 265 0.58 -48.03 2.04
C GLU A 265 -0.29 -49.07 2.77
N PRO A 266 -0.11 -50.37 2.51
CA PRO A 266 -0.94 -51.40 3.11
C PRO A 266 -0.74 -51.44 4.63
N LEU A 267 -1.86 -51.36 5.37
CA LEU A 267 -1.92 -51.60 6.81
C LEU A 267 -1.34 -52.98 7.13
N ILE A 268 -0.19 -53.00 7.80
CA ILE A 268 0.36 -54.20 8.43
C ILE A 268 -0.53 -54.53 9.63
N LEU A 269 -1.24 -55.65 9.56
CA LEU A 269 -1.99 -56.22 10.69
C LEU A 269 -1.00 -56.53 11.84
N PRO A 270 -1.31 -56.13 13.09
CA PRO A 270 -0.51 -56.56 14.22
C PRO A 270 -0.68 -58.07 14.44
N GLN A 271 0.45 -58.77 14.45
CA GLN A 271 0.55 -60.19 14.77
C GLN A 271 0.02 -60.43 16.19
N THR A 272 -0.93 -61.34 16.32
CA THR A 272 -1.39 -61.89 17.59
C THR A 272 -0.27 -62.71 18.23
N SER A 273 0.25 -62.26 19.38
CA SER A 273 1.04 -63.08 20.30
C SER A 273 0.12 -63.68 21.38
N PRO A 274 0.35 -64.94 21.82
CA PRO A 274 -0.52 -65.64 22.75
C PRO A 274 -0.32 -65.18 24.22
N PRO A 275 -1.30 -65.41 25.11
CA PRO A 275 -1.21 -64.96 26.50
C PRO A 275 -0.21 -65.80 27.30
N SER A 276 0.77 -65.11 27.90
CA SER A 276 1.61 -65.66 28.95
C SER A 276 0.81 -65.84 30.24
N SER A 277 0.88 -67.06 30.76
CA SER A 277 0.44 -67.48 32.09
C SER A 277 1.06 -66.61 33.19
N GLU A 278 0.24 -66.06 34.09
CA GLU A 278 0.70 -65.68 35.43
C GLU A 278 -0.40 -65.88 36.47
N ASN A 279 -0.09 -66.74 37.43
CA ASN A 279 -0.86 -67.07 38.63
C ASN A 279 -0.96 -65.86 39.57
N GLY A 280 -2.09 -65.71 40.28
CA GLY A 280 -2.19 -64.74 41.38
C GLY A 280 -3.57 -64.68 42.03
N LEU A 281 -3.87 -65.67 42.86
CA LEU A 281 -5.04 -65.72 43.76
C LEU A 281 -4.99 -64.56 44.78
N PRO A 282 -6.14 -64.02 45.20
CA PRO A 282 -6.31 -63.79 46.63
C PRO A 282 -7.65 -64.33 47.19
N GLN A 283 -7.55 -64.93 48.39
CA GLN A 283 -8.62 -65.46 49.22
C GLN A 283 -9.61 -64.37 49.70
N PRO A 284 -10.87 -64.73 50.03
CA PRO A 284 -11.82 -63.83 50.69
C PRO A 284 -11.70 -63.91 52.23
N PRO A 285 -11.94 -62.80 52.96
CA PRO A 285 -12.08 -62.85 54.42
C PRO A 285 -13.51 -63.24 54.84
N ALA A 286 -13.59 -63.85 56.03
CA ALA A 286 -14.77 -64.36 56.71
C ALA A 286 -15.71 -63.28 57.24
#